data_AF-A0A2G6E3S8-F1
#
_entry.id   AF-A0A2G6E3S8-F1
#
_cell.length_a   1.000
_cell.length_b   1.000
_cell.length_c   1.000
_cell.angle_alpha   90.00
_cell.angle_beta   90.00
_cell.angle_gamma   90.00
#
_symmetry.space_group_name_H-M   'P 1'
#
loop_
_entity.id
_entity.type
_entity.pdbx_description
1 polymer ?
#
loop_
_entity_poly.entity_id
_entity_poly.type
_entity_poly.pdbx_seq_one_letter_code
_entity_poly.pdbx_strand_id
1 'polypeptide(L)'
;MGIGVAVLLAVMGTAALQAEELTSKDVDVLMRKASEAYKAEQIAEAIEFYRQAADWGNAWGQNNLAWILATFRQEKFRNGSLALYYARKAADQEPKNPAFVRTLAAAYARIGDFDKAVALQKRMLELTEAVTTLSDELKETIRADHQGKLDLYQRGYAYIDPQ
;
A
#
# COMPACT_ATOMS: atom_id res chain seq x y z
N MET A 1 -54.04 -6.72 18.93
CA MET A 1 -52.95 -7.64 18.52
C MET A 1 -52.68 -7.39 17.05
N GLY A 2 -51.48 -6.96 16.68
CA GLY A 2 -51.12 -6.64 15.30
C GLY A 2 -49.70 -6.10 15.20
N ILE A 3 -48.77 -6.79 15.85
CA ILE A 3 -47.32 -6.59 15.66
C ILE A 3 -47.01 -7.30 14.34
N GLY A 4 -46.54 -6.61 13.30
CA GLY A 4 -46.14 -7.35 12.10
C GLY A 4 -45.90 -6.62 10.79
N VAL A 5 -45.50 -5.33 10.77
CA VAL A 5 -45.06 -4.70 9.50
C VAL A 5 -43.71 -3.98 9.61
N ALA A 6 -43.15 -3.79 10.81
CA ALA A 6 -41.91 -3.02 10.98
C ALA A 6 -40.60 -3.79 10.76
N VAL A 7 -40.63 -5.12 10.55
CA VAL A 7 -39.39 -5.93 10.41
C VAL A 7 -38.96 -6.13 8.95
N LEU A 8 -39.84 -5.87 7.96
CA LEU A 8 -39.50 -6.13 6.56
C LEU A 8 -38.69 -5.00 5.88
N LEU A 9 -38.76 -3.77 6.39
CA LEU A 9 -38.05 -2.62 5.80
C LEU A 9 -36.57 -2.54 6.21
N ALA A 10 -36.17 -3.17 7.32
CA ALA A 10 -34.77 -3.18 7.74
C ALA A 10 -33.90 -4.17 6.94
N VAL A 11 -34.49 -5.26 6.43
CA VAL A 11 -33.76 -6.29 5.66
C VAL A 11 -33.58 -5.90 4.19
N MET A 12 -34.51 -5.12 3.61
CA MET A 12 -34.38 -4.64 2.23
C MET A 12 -33.38 -3.50 2.10
N GLY A 13 -33.17 -2.69 3.15
CA GLY A 13 -32.19 -1.60 3.14
C GLY A 13 -30.74 -2.08 3.13
N THR A 14 -30.42 -3.13 3.90
CA THR A 14 -29.06 -3.68 3.96
C THR A 14 -28.71 -4.45 2.69
N ALA A 15 -29.63 -5.23 2.13
CA ALA A 15 -29.39 -5.98 0.90
C ALA A 15 -29.19 -5.07 -0.33
N ALA A 16 -29.91 -3.94 -0.42
CA ALA A 16 -29.75 -2.98 -1.51
C ALA A 16 -28.44 -2.20 -1.41
N LEU A 17 -28.05 -1.74 -0.21
CA LEU A 17 -26.73 -1.15 0.05
C LEU A 17 -25.60 -2.13 -0.30
N GLN A 18 -25.75 -3.39 0.09
CA GLN A 18 -24.75 -4.42 -0.17
C GLN A 18 -24.66 -4.77 -1.67
N ALA A 19 -25.76 -4.67 -2.43
CA ALA A 19 -25.78 -4.88 -3.88
C ALA A 19 -25.20 -3.70 -4.68
N GLU A 20 -25.40 -2.46 -4.24
CA GLU A 20 -24.83 -1.26 -4.86
C GLU A 20 -23.32 -1.15 -4.58
N GLU A 21 -22.88 -1.55 -3.39
CA GLU A 21 -21.46 -1.65 -3.00
C GLU A 21 -20.70 -2.78 -3.71
N LEU A 22 -21.41 -3.75 -4.29
CA LEU A 22 -20.85 -4.86 -5.08
C LEU A 22 -20.70 -4.52 -6.58
N THR A 23 -21.25 -3.39 -7.04
CA THR A 23 -21.31 -3.04 -8.47
C THR A 23 -20.70 -1.69 -8.83
N SER A 24 -20.36 -0.84 -7.85
CA SER A 24 -19.78 0.46 -8.16
C SER A 24 -18.34 0.33 -8.66
N LYS A 25 -18.03 1.04 -9.76
CA LYS A 25 -16.65 1.32 -10.18
C LYS A 25 -16.04 2.45 -9.33
N ASP A 26 -16.35 2.46 -8.05
CA ASP A 26 -15.87 3.48 -7.15
C ASP A 26 -14.55 3.04 -6.53
N VAL A 27 -13.49 3.74 -6.93
CA VAL A 27 -12.15 3.51 -6.40
C VAL A 27 -12.12 3.72 -4.89
N ASP A 28 -12.92 4.63 -4.34
CA ASP A 28 -12.93 4.91 -2.90
C ASP A 28 -13.51 3.72 -2.11
N VAL A 29 -14.53 3.05 -2.66
CA VAL A 29 -15.09 1.82 -2.09
C VAL A 29 -14.05 0.70 -2.12
N LEU A 30 -13.35 0.51 -3.24
CA LEU A 30 -12.29 -0.49 -3.35
C LEU A 30 -11.17 -0.23 -2.35
N MET A 31 -10.71 1.02 -2.22
CA MET A 31 -9.65 1.40 -1.30
C MET A 31 -10.05 1.17 0.16
N ARG A 32 -11.29 1.50 0.53
CA ARG A 32 -11.82 1.21 1.87
C ARG A 32 -11.87 -0.28 2.15
N LYS A 33 -12.48 -1.08 1.27
CA LYS A 33 -12.54 -2.54 1.41
C LYS A 33 -11.16 -3.18 1.50
N ALA A 34 -10.22 -2.73 0.67
CA ALA A 34 -8.83 -3.18 0.71
C ALA A 34 -8.16 -2.88 2.06
N SER A 35 -8.34 -1.66 2.57
CA SER A 35 -7.80 -1.27 3.88
C SER A 35 -8.45 -2.05 5.03
N GLU A 36 -9.75 -2.29 4.99
CA GLU A 36 -10.47 -3.07 5.99
C GLU A 36 -9.98 -4.53 6.00
N ALA A 37 -9.92 -5.17 4.83
CA ALA A 37 -9.39 -6.52 4.69
C ALA A 37 -7.92 -6.63 5.13
N TYR A 38 -7.09 -5.62 4.82
CA TYR A 38 -5.68 -5.59 5.25
C TYR A 38 -5.56 -5.57 6.78
N LYS A 39 -6.36 -4.72 7.45
CA LYS A 39 -6.41 -4.64 8.92
C LYS A 39 -6.94 -5.92 9.56
N ALA A 40 -7.85 -6.63 8.88
CA ALA A 40 -8.38 -7.92 9.31
C ALA A 40 -7.45 -9.11 9.01
N GLU A 41 -6.22 -8.86 8.53
CA GLU A 41 -5.26 -9.88 8.07
C GLU A 41 -5.80 -10.79 6.94
N GLN A 42 -6.84 -10.35 6.24
CA GLN A 42 -7.39 -11.00 5.04
C GLN A 42 -6.60 -10.57 3.80
N ILE A 43 -5.30 -10.86 3.80
CA ILE A 43 -4.34 -10.29 2.86
C ILE A 43 -4.65 -10.64 1.40
N ALA A 44 -5.15 -11.85 1.14
CA ALA A 44 -5.55 -12.24 -0.21
C ALA A 44 -6.67 -11.32 -0.73
N GLU A 45 -7.70 -11.08 0.07
CA GLU A 45 -8.83 -10.21 -0.28
C GLU A 45 -8.39 -8.74 -0.41
N ALA A 46 -7.51 -8.26 0.48
CA ALA A 46 -6.92 -6.93 0.37
C ALA A 46 -6.18 -6.74 -0.96
N ILE A 47 -5.40 -7.75 -1.39
CA ILE A 47 -4.70 -7.74 -2.68
C ILE A 47 -5.70 -7.66 -3.85
N GLU A 48 -6.82 -8.39 -3.79
CA GLU A 48 -7.85 -8.34 -4.84
C GLU A 48 -8.43 -6.93 -5.01
N PHE A 49 -8.80 -6.28 -3.91
CA PHE A 49 -9.36 -4.93 -3.95
C PHE A 49 -8.31 -3.88 -4.37
N TYR A 50 -7.09 -3.94 -3.81
CA TYR A 50 -6.02 -3.03 -4.25
C TYR A 50 -5.67 -3.22 -5.71
N ARG A 51 -5.69 -4.46 -6.23
CA ARG A 51 -5.42 -4.72 -7.65
C ARG A 51 -6.48 -4.11 -8.55
N GLN A 52 -7.76 -4.24 -8.22
CA GLN A 52 -8.83 -3.59 -8.98
C GLN A 52 -8.63 -2.06 -9.01
N ALA A 53 -8.37 -1.43 -7.85
CA ALA A 53 -8.10 0.00 -7.78
C ALA A 53 -6.84 0.38 -8.60
N ALA A 54 -5.79 -0.43 -8.53
CA ALA A 54 -4.53 -0.21 -9.23
C ALA A 54 -4.68 -0.29 -10.76
N ASP A 55 -5.47 -1.27 -11.23
CA ASP A 55 -5.76 -1.49 -12.64
C ASP A 55 -6.65 -0.38 -13.21
N TRP A 56 -7.47 0.27 -12.37
CA TRP A 56 -8.21 1.49 -12.72
C TRP A 56 -7.38 2.78 -12.62
N GLY A 57 -6.08 2.66 -12.33
CA GLY A 57 -5.15 3.78 -12.36
C GLY A 57 -4.95 4.51 -11.04
N ASN A 58 -5.59 4.08 -9.94
CA ASN A 58 -5.43 4.75 -8.65
C ASN A 58 -4.00 4.60 -8.12
N ALA A 59 -3.30 5.72 -7.94
CA ALA A 59 -1.89 5.73 -7.52
C ALA A 59 -1.68 5.08 -6.13
N TRP A 60 -2.60 5.30 -5.18
CA TRP A 60 -2.52 4.68 -3.86
C TRP A 60 -2.79 3.18 -3.89
N GLY A 61 -3.72 2.70 -4.71
CA GLY A 61 -3.97 1.29 -4.95
C GLY A 61 -2.75 0.60 -5.56
N GLN A 62 -2.11 1.24 -6.55
CA GLN A 62 -0.85 0.77 -7.14
C GLN A 62 0.26 0.70 -6.10
N ASN A 63 0.44 1.75 -5.29
CA ASN A 63 1.44 1.79 -4.24
C ASN A 63 1.20 0.71 -3.17
N ASN A 64 -0.03 0.58 -2.66
CA ASN A 64 -0.33 -0.34 -1.58
C ASN A 64 -0.21 -1.80 -2.04
N LEU A 65 -0.69 -2.11 -3.25
CA LEU A 65 -0.45 -3.41 -3.86
C LEU A 65 1.05 -3.67 -4.01
N ALA A 66 1.80 -2.72 -4.56
CA ALA A 66 3.23 -2.87 -4.77
C ALA A 66 4.00 -3.09 -3.46
N TRP A 67 3.61 -2.40 -2.38
CA TRP A 67 4.21 -2.59 -1.06
C TRP A 67 4.03 -4.02 -0.58
N ILE A 68 2.80 -4.54 -0.60
CA ILE A 68 2.51 -5.94 -0.23
C ILE A 68 3.35 -6.91 -1.06
N LEU A 69 3.31 -6.76 -2.38
CA LEU A 69 4.05 -7.64 -3.29
C LEU A 69 5.58 -7.56 -3.11
N ALA A 70 6.12 -6.44 -2.61
CA ALA A 70 7.54 -6.27 -2.35
C ALA A 70 7.99 -6.78 -0.98
N THR A 71 7.19 -6.56 0.06
CA THR A 71 7.69 -6.62 1.45
C THR A 71 6.94 -7.58 2.35
N PHE A 72 5.78 -8.09 1.95
CA PHE A 72 4.92 -8.82 2.88
C PHE A 72 5.60 -10.06 3.47
N ARG A 73 5.41 -10.31 4.78
CA ARG A 73 6.11 -11.38 5.52
C ARG A 73 5.90 -12.78 4.96
N GLN A 74 4.69 -13.08 4.50
CA GLN A 74 4.36 -14.38 3.90
C GLN A 74 4.80 -14.41 2.43
N GLU A 75 5.69 -15.34 2.09
CA GLU A 75 6.30 -15.42 0.76
C GLU A 75 5.32 -15.57 -0.38
N LYS A 76 4.23 -16.30 -0.17
CA LYS A 76 3.19 -16.52 -1.18
C LYS A 76 2.55 -15.23 -1.71
N PHE A 77 2.64 -14.13 -0.97
CA PHE A 77 2.11 -12.83 -1.38
C PHE A 77 3.16 -11.93 -2.02
N ARG A 78 4.43 -12.34 -2.05
CA ARG A 78 5.49 -11.55 -2.67
C ARG A 78 5.61 -11.86 -4.16
N ASN A 79 5.74 -10.81 -4.96
CA ASN A 79 6.04 -10.91 -6.39
C ASN A 79 6.81 -9.65 -6.83
N GLY A 80 8.14 -9.77 -6.93
CA GLY A 80 9.01 -8.62 -7.22
C GLY A 80 8.71 -7.93 -8.55
N SER A 81 8.45 -8.69 -9.61
CA SER A 81 8.18 -8.15 -10.94
C SER A 81 6.89 -7.32 -10.95
N LEU A 82 5.81 -7.82 -10.34
CA LEU A 82 4.55 -7.09 -10.23
C LEU A 82 4.67 -5.91 -9.25
N ALA A 83 5.39 -6.08 -8.14
CA ALA A 83 5.65 -4.98 -7.21
C ALA A 83 6.32 -3.80 -7.93
N LEU A 84 7.35 -4.10 -8.73
CA LEU A 84 8.08 -3.09 -9.46
C LEU A 84 7.24 -2.43 -10.57
N TYR A 85 6.38 -3.20 -11.23
CA TYR A 85 5.44 -2.67 -12.22
C TYR A 85 4.49 -1.63 -11.60
N TYR A 86 3.79 -1.98 -10.52
CA TYR A 86 2.84 -1.07 -9.89
C TYR A 86 3.51 0.09 -9.14
N ALA A 87 4.67 -0.15 -8.49
CA ALA A 87 5.41 0.92 -7.82
C ALA A 87 5.86 2.01 -8.80
N ARG A 88 6.32 1.63 -10.00
CA ARG A 88 6.64 2.60 -11.05
C ARG A 88 5.42 3.39 -11.48
N LYS A 89 4.29 2.73 -11.73
CA LYS A 89 3.04 3.43 -12.10
C LYS A 89 2.63 4.47 -11.06
N ALA A 90 2.73 4.16 -9.76
CA ALA A 90 2.43 5.13 -8.70
C ALA A 90 3.44 6.29 -8.71
N ALA A 91 4.74 5.99 -8.79
CA ALA A 91 5.81 6.98 -8.80
C ALA A 91 5.80 7.87 -10.06
N ASP A 92 5.36 7.37 -11.21
CA ASP A 92 5.24 8.16 -12.45
C ASP A 92 4.11 9.20 -12.33
N GLN A 93 3.05 8.88 -11.58
CA GLN A 93 1.95 9.82 -11.30
C GLN A 93 2.37 10.90 -10.29
N GLU A 94 3.05 10.52 -9.21
CA GLU A 94 3.50 11.45 -8.18
C GLU A 94 4.98 11.21 -7.78
N PRO A 95 5.95 11.65 -8.60
CA PRO A 95 7.39 11.33 -8.44
C PRO A 95 8.07 11.96 -7.22
N LYS A 96 7.34 12.81 -6.50
CA LYS A 96 7.77 13.46 -5.26
C LYS A 96 7.05 12.92 -4.03
N ASN A 97 6.08 12.02 -4.19
CA ASN A 97 5.35 11.43 -3.07
C ASN A 97 6.29 10.46 -2.32
N PRO A 98 6.64 10.73 -1.05
CA PRO A 98 7.61 9.91 -0.32
C PRO A 98 7.19 8.44 -0.18
N ALA A 99 5.89 8.18 0.00
CA ALA A 99 5.39 6.81 0.11
C ALA A 99 5.69 5.99 -1.15
N PHE A 100 5.50 6.60 -2.33
CA PHE A 100 5.69 5.94 -3.62
C PHE A 100 7.17 5.72 -3.92
N VAL A 101 8.02 6.70 -3.61
CA VAL A 101 9.49 6.57 -3.72
C VAL A 101 10.01 5.44 -2.84
N ARG A 102 9.56 5.37 -1.59
CA ARG A 102 9.92 4.31 -0.63
C ARG A 102 9.46 2.94 -1.12
N THR A 103 8.23 2.82 -1.63
CA THR A 103 7.72 1.55 -2.19
C THR A 103 8.49 1.13 -3.43
N LEU A 104 8.85 2.08 -4.30
CA LEU A 104 9.68 1.81 -5.47
C LEU A 104 11.08 1.31 -5.09
N ALA A 105 11.70 1.88 -4.05
CA ALA A 105 12.97 1.38 -3.51
C ALA A 105 12.85 -0.09 -3.04
N ALA A 106 11.80 -0.41 -2.29
CA ALA A 106 11.55 -1.77 -1.81
C ALA A 106 11.30 -2.75 -2.98
N ALA A 107 10.59 -2.32 -4.02
CA ALA A 107 10.35 -3.15 -5.20
C ALA A 107 11.63 -3.42 -6.00
N TYR A 108 12.52 -2.43 -6.15
CA TYR A 108 13.84 -2.64 -6.76
C TYR A 108 14.69 -3.61 -5.91
N ALA A 109 14.71 -3.46 -4.59
CA ALA A 109 15.42 -4.39 -3.71
C ALA A 109 14.89 -5.82 -3.84
N ARG A 110 13.55 -6.00 -3.97
CA ARG A 110 12.93 -7.33 -4.13
C ARG A 110 13.35 -8.03 -5.41
N ILE A 111 13.63 -7.31 -6.49
CA ILE A 111 14.14 -7.90 -7.74
C ILE A 111 15.67 -7.99 -7.80
N GLY A 112 16.37 -7.60 -6.73
CA GLY A 112 17.83 -7.64 -6.65
C GLY A 112 18.55 -6.44 -7.26
N ASP A 113 17.83 -5.41 -7.71
CA ASP A 113 18.42 -4.16 -8.20
C ASP A 113 18.71 -3.23 -7.01
N PHE A 114 19.69 -3.64 -6.20
CA PHE A 114 20.05 -2.95 -4.97
C PHE A 114 20.65 -1.58 -5.21
N ASP A 115 21.32 -1.36 -6.35
CA ASP A 115 21.88 -0.06 -6.72
C ASP A 115 20.78 1.01 -6.80
N LYS A 116 19.67 0.72 -7.49
CA LYS A 116 18.52 1.62 -7.55
C LYS A 116 17.80 1.74 -6.21
N ALA A 117 17.67 0.63 -5.47
CA ALA A 117 17.06 0.66 -4.14
C ALA A 117 17.83 1.60 -3.18
N VAL A 118 19.16 1.49 -3.15
CA VAL A 118 20.04 2.35 -2.35
C VAL A 118 19.93 3.81 -2.79
N ALA A 119 19.96 4.10 -4.08
CA ALA A 119 19.83 5.46 -4.59
C ALA A 119 18.50 6.13 -4.17
N LEU A 120 17.38 5.41 -4.31
CA LEU A 120 16.07 5.91 -3.89
C LEU A 120 15.96 6.07 -2.37
N GLN A 121 16.54 5.14 -1.60
CA GLN A 121 16.50 5.20 -0.14
C GLN A 121 17.33 6.38 0.40
N LYS A 122 18.47 6.71 -0.22
CA LYS A 122 19.26 7.91 0.09
C LYS A 122 18.47 9.20 -0.18
N ARG A 123 17.80 9.27 -1.33
CA ARG A 123 16.90 10.40 -1.66
C ARG A 123 15.80 10.56 -0.60
N MET A 124 15.33 9.46 0.00
CA MET A 124 14.34 9.53 1.06
C MET A 124 14.89 10.15 2.34
N LEU A 125 16.12 9.83 2.73
CA LEU A 125 16.80 10.47 3.85
C LEU A 125 16.98 11.98 3.61
N GLU A 126 17.43 12.37 2.41
CA GLU A 126 17.55 13.79 2.03
C GLU A 126 16.21 14.54 2.13
N LEU A 127 15.12 13.91 1.67
CA LEU A 127 13.78 14.49 1.76
C LEU A 127 13.31 14.65 3.21
N THR A 128 13.58 13.68 4.09
CA THR A 128 13.28 13.78 5.52
C THR A 128 14.01 14.95 6.18
N GLU A 129 15.30 15.15 5.86
CA GLU A 129 16.06 16.30 6.39
C GLU A 129 15.47 17.65 5.98
N ALA A 130 15.04 17.75 4.72
CA ALA A 130 14.54 18.98 4.13
C ALA A 130 13.16 19.42 4.68
N VAL A 131 12.39 18.53 5.32
CA VAL A 131 11.06 18.90 5.83
C VAL A 131 11.19 19.77 7.08
N THR A 132 10.88 21.06 7.02
CA THR A 132 11.01 21.97 8.17
C THR A 132 9.84 21.92 9.15
N THR A 133 8.73 21.29 8.78
CA THR A 133 7.48 21.25 9.57
C THR A 133 7.39 20.10 10.57
N LEU A 134 8.29 19.12 10.50
CA LEU A 134 8.34 17.99 11.44
C LEU A 134 9.20 18.35 12.65
N SER A 135 8.80 17.86 13.84
CA SER A 135 9.67 17.93 15.03
C SER A 135 10.94 17.11 14.83
N ASP A 136 12.00 17.47 15.54
CA ASP A 136 13.28 16.74 15.46
C ASP A 136 13.13 15.27 15.87
N GLU A 137 12.28 14.98 16.86
CA GLU A 137 11.95 13.62 17.29
C GLU A 137 11.29 12.79 16.16
N LEU A 138 10.34 13.38 15.44
CA LEU A 138 9.67 12.70 14.33
C LEU A 138 10.63 12.52 13.14
N LYS A 139 11.49 13.50 12.87
CA LYS A 139 12.55 13.36 11.85
C LYS A 139 13.50 12.22 12.20
N GLU A 140 13.96 12.14 13.44
CA GLU A 140 14.86 11.07 13.87
C GLU A 140 14.20 9.70 13.73
N THR A 141 12.92 9.58 14.09
CA THR A 141 12.16 8.32 13.93
C THR A 141 12.07 7.89 12.46
N ILE A 142 11.75 8.82 11.56
CA ILE A 142 11.67 8.55 10.12
C ILE A 142 13.06 8.24 9.55
N ARG A 143 14.08 9.00 9.95
CA ARG A 143 15.48 8.80 9.55
C ARG A 143 15.97 7.41 9.95
N ALA A 144 15.75 6.99 11.19
CA ALA A 144 16.16 5.68 11.69
C ALA A 144 15.49 4.54 10.89
N ASP A 145 14.20 4.65 10.60
CA ASP A 145 13.48 3.70 9.75
C ASP A 145 14.06 3.59 8.34
N HIS A 146 14.39 4.74 7.73
CA HIS A 146 14.97 4.82 6.39
C HIS A 146 16.43 4.35 6.37
N GLN A 147 17.20 4.62 7.42
CA GLN A 147 18.58 4.16 7.56
C GLN A 147 18.63 2.64 7.70
N GLY A 148 17.75 2.03 8.50
CA GLY A 148 17.68 0.57 8.62
C GLY A 148 17.39 -0.11 7.28
N LYS A 149 16.52 0.47 6.44
CA LYS A 149 16.27 -0.02 5.07
C LYS A 149 17.48 0.17 4.16
N LEU A 150 18.16 1.30 4.27
CA LEU A 150 19.38 1.58 3.50
C LEU A 150 20.46 0.52 3.80
N ASP A 151 20.69 0.22 5.08
CA ASP A 151 21.68 -0.76 5.52
C ASP A 151 21.34 -2.16 4.99
N LEU A 152 20.06 -2.55 4.99
CA LEU A 152 19.60 -3.80 4.39
C LEU A 152 19.91 -3.85 2.89
N TYR A 153 19.56 -2.80 2.14
CA TYR A 153 19.79 -2.76 0.70
C TYR A 153 21.27 -2.77 0.34
N GLN A 154 22.12 -2.05 1.09
CA GLN A 154 23.57 -2.07 0.92
C GLN A 154 24.19 -3.45 1.15
N ARG A 155 23.55 -4.28 1.99
CA ARG A 155 23.96 -5.67 2.26
C ARG A 155 23.33 -6.69 1.31
N GLY A 156 22.53 -6.24 0.33
CA GLY A 156 21.86 -7.11 -0.63
C GLY A 156 20.63 -7.84 -0.07
N TYR A 157 19.99 -7.28 0.98
CA TYR A 157 18.77 -7.84 1.55
C TYR A 157 17.57 -6.96 1.22
N ALA A 158 16.51 -7.55 0.67
CA ALA A 158 15.23 -6.87 0.51
C ALA A 158 14.50 -6.75 1.86
N TYR A 159 13.90 -5.59 2.11
CA TYR A 159 13.12 -5.35 3.33
C TYR A 159 11.88 -6.25 3.38
N ILE A 160 11.57 -6.73 4.57
CA ILE A 160 10.35 -7.46 4.89
C ILE A 160 9.58 -6.63 5.91
N ASP A 161 8.33 -6.30 5.59
CA ASP A 161 7.44 -5.62 6.52
C ASP A 161 7.01 -6.62 7.61
N PRO A 162 7.23 -6.31 8.90
CA PRO A 162 6.85 -7.19 9.99
C PRO A 162 5.34 -7.24 10.24
N GLN A 163 4.55 -6.29 9.71
CA GLN A 163 3.09 -6.26 9.88
C GLN A 163 2.37 -7.42 9.18
#